data_AF-A0AA35SWU6-F1
#
_entry.id   AF-A0AA35SWU6-F1
#
_cell.length_a   1.000
_cell.length_b   1.000
_cell.length_c   1.000
_cell.angle_alpha   90.00
_cell.angle_beta   90.00
_cell.angle_gamma   90.00
#
_symmetry.space_group_name_H-M   'P 1'
#
loop_
_entity.id
_entity.type
_entity.pdbx_description
1 polymer ?
#
loop_
_entity_poly.entity_id
_entity_poly.type
_entity_poly.pdbx_seq_one_letter_code
_entity_poly.pdbx_strand_id
1 'polypeptide(L)'
;MPKLHRHMDSQYVAAPDYTTAWFVKLFLDALPFQLVLRIWDLMLFRGEGTLMALSLVLLKINSRAILRLKEDGIRLHLQALYRQHYNEDDTILEVQGMLGEMVKARLRLPQPVRLQKIAELTQNAKERTADILQQNGTETLSIHVDFSAHDSSPDPELSTYV
;
A
#
# COMPACT_ATOMS: atom_id res chain seq x y z
N MET A 1 -13.33 10.59 5.24
CA MET A 1 -14.51 11.44 4.91
C MET A 1 -15.82 10.65 5.02
N PRO A 2 -16.27 10.24 6.22
CA PRO A 2 -17.41 9.32 6.34
C PRO A 2 -18.78 9.95 5.98
N LYS A 3 -18.96 11.25 6.24
CA LYS A 3 -20.21 11.96 5.92
C LYS A 3 -20.44 12.07 4.41
N LEU A 4 -19.39 12.44 3.66
CA LEU A 4 -19.43 12.56 2.21
C LEU A 4 -19.71 11.20 1.56
N HIS A 5 -19.02 10.15 2.01
CA HIS A 5 -19.23 8.78 1.53
C HIS A 5 -20.69 8.34 1.67
N ARG A 6 -21.27 8.48 2.88
CA ARG A 6 -22.68 8.13 3.12
C ARG A 6 -23.65 8.92 2.25
N HIS A 7 -23.36 10.20 2.01
CA HIS A 7 -24.18 11.03 1.13
C HIS A 7 -24.13 10.53 -0.32
N MET A 8 -22.93 10.25 -0.83
CA MET A 8 -22.75 9.73 -2.20
C MET A 8 -23.40 8.35 -2.37
N ASP A 9 -23.26 7.46 -1.39
CA ASP A 9 -23.94 6.16 -1.37
C ASP A 9 -25.47 6.31 -1.39
N SER A 10 -26.01 7.23 -0.59
CA SER A 10 -27.45 7.52 -0.55
C SER A 10 -27.98 8.13 -1.85
N GLN A 11 -27.11 8.74 -2.64
CA GLN A 11 -27.43 9.30 -3.95
C GLN A 11 -27.07 8.33 -5.08
N TYR A 12 -26.73 7.08 -4.79
CA TYR A 12 -26.35 6.06 -5.79
C TYR A 12 -25.19 6.48 -6.71
N VAL A 13 -24.32 7.39 -6.25
CA VAL A 13 -23.13 7.81 -7.00
C VAL A 13 -21.95 6.94 -6.56
N ALA A 14 -21.56 6.01 -7.42
CA ALA A 14 -20.44 5.12 -7.13
C ALA A 14 -19.11 5.83 -7.46
N ALA A 15 -18.04 5.48 -6.73
CA ALA A 15 -16.71 6.04 -6.98
C ALA A 15 -16.25 5.90 -8.45
N PRO A 16 -16.42 4.72 -9.11
CA PRO A 16 -15.99 4.52 -10.49
C PRO A 16 -16.64 5.48 -11.50
N ASP A 17 -17.85 5.99 -11.21
CA ASP A 17 -18.61 6.85 -12.13
C ASP A 17 -17.88 8.17 -12.47
N TYR A 18 -17.02 8.62 -11.56
CA TYR A 18 -16.22 9.84 -11.75
C TYR A 18 -14.71 9.56 -11.70
N THR A 19 -14.24 8.63 -10.86
CA THR A 19 -12.80 8.38 -10.73
C THR A 19 -12.21 7.74 -11.97
N THR A 20 -12.95 6.87 -12.68
CA THR A 20 -12.43 6.19 -13.87
C THR A 20 -11.99 7.20 -14.93
N ALA A 21 -12.82 8.21 -15.21
CA ALA A 21 -12.49 9.26 -16.15
C ALA A 21 -11.27 10.09 -15.70
N TRP A 22 -11.14 10.36 -14.40
CA TRP A 22 -10.00 11.10 -13.87
C TRP A 22 -8.69 10.32 -14.02
N PHE A 23 -8.68 9.03 -13.66
CA PHE A 23 -7.47 8.21 -13.72
C PHE A 23 -7.05 7.88 -15.16
N VAL A 24 -8.00 7.56 -16.05
CA VAL A 24 -7.69 7.30 -17.47
C VAL A 24 -7.09 8.52 -18.15
N LYS A 25 -7.58 9.72 -17.82
CA LYS A 25 -7.12 10.98 -18.40
C LYS A 25 -6.05 11.69 -17.57
N LEU A 26 -5.54 11.05 -16.51
CA LEU A 26 -4.57 11.61 -15.58
C LEU A 26 -4.90 13.05 -15.12
N PHE A 27 -6.18 13.31 -14.87
CA PHE A 27 -6.76 14.59 -14.43
C PHE A 27 -6.68 15.77 -15.41
N LEU A 28 -6.30 15.55 -16.69
CA LEU A 28 -6.22 16.61 -17.71
C LEU A 28 -7.55 17.34 -17.95
N ASP A 29 -8.68 16.65 -17.82
CA ASP A 29 -10.02 17.22 -17.99
C ASP A 29 -10.65 17.73 -16.68
N ALA A 30 -9.97 17.53 -15.55
CA ALA A 30 -10.50 17.89 -14.22
C ALA A 30 -9.89 19.19 -13.68
N LEU A 31 -8.70 19.55 -14.14
CA LEU A 31 -7.88 20.64 -13.59
C LEU A 31 -7.24 21.49 -14.72
N PRO A 32 -6.91 22.76 -14.45
CA PRO A 32 -6.12 23.57 -15.37
C PRO A 32 -4.76 22.91 -15.67
N PHE A 33 -4.30 23.04 -16.91
CA PHE A 33 -3.09 22.37 -17.39
C PHE A 33 -1.84 22.61 -16.52
N GLN A 34 -1.63 23.86 -16.06
CA GLN A 34 -0.50 24.22 -15.20
C GLN A 34 -0.49 23.44 -13.88
N LEU A 35 -1.66 23.29 -13.26
CA LEU A 35 -1.81 22.54 -12.02
C LEU A 35 -1.60 21.04 -12.24
N VAL A 36 -2.06 20.49 -13.38
CA VAL A 36 -1.85 19.08 -13.73
C VAL A 36 -0.36 18.79 -13.85
N LEU A 37 0.42 19.64 -14.53
CA LEU A 37 1.87 19.47 -14.65
C LEU A 37 2.56 19.45 -13.27
N ARG A 38 2.24 20.38 -12.37
CA ARG A 38 2.81 20.41 -11.02
C ARG A 38 2.47 19.17 -10.21
N ILE A 39 1.25 18.64 -10.37
CA ILE A 39 0.87 17.36 -9.75
C ILE A 39 1.67 16.21 -10.35
N TRP A 40 1.90 16.20 -11.66
CA TRP A 40 2.69 15.17 -12.32
C TRP A 40 4.15 15.21 -11.89
N ASP A 41 4.73 16.40 -11.72
CA ASP A 41 6.08 16.55 -11.13
C ASP A 41 6.12 15.94 -9.71
N LEU A 42 5.09 16.19 -8.90
CA LEU A 42 4.97 15.59 -7.57
C LEU A 42 4.79 14.06 -7.64
N MET A 43 4.02 13.56 -8.61
CA MET A 43 3.81 12.13 -8.82
C MET A 43 5.12 11.43 -9.22
N LEU A 44 5.93 12.04 -10.08
CA LEU A 44 7.24 11.50 -10.45
C LEU A 44 8.20 11.48 -9.25
N PHE A 45 8.09 12.44 -8.33
CA PHE A 45 8.91 12.48 -7.13
C PHE A 45 8.46 11.55 -6.00
N ARG A 46 7.13 11.41 -5.77
CA ARG A 46 6.55 10.67 -4.63
C ARG A 46 5.99 9.29 -4.99
N GLY A 47 5.69 9.03 -6.26
CA GLY A 47 5.08 7.79 -6.76
C GLY A 47 3.56 7.84 -6.95
N GLU A 48 2.96 6.67 -7.20
CA GLU A 48 1.58 6.48 -7.63
C GLU A 48 0.53 6.91 -6.59
N GLY A 49 0.91 6.97 -5.31
CA GLY A 49 0.04 7.45 -4.24
C GLY A 49 -0.42 8.90 -4.42
N THR A 50 0.28 9.69 -5.23
CA THR A 50 -0.01 11.11 -5.46
C THR A 50 -1.34 11.32 -6.17
N LEU A 51 -1.66 10.52 -7.20
CA LEU A 51 -2.93 10.63 -7.92
C LEU A 51 -4.11 10.23 -7.04
N MET A 52 -3.91 9.24 -6.16
CA MET A 52 -4.92 8.86 -5.17
C MET A 52 -5.14 10.01 -4.17
N ALA A 53 -4.07 10.60 -3.63
CA ALA A 53 -4.15 11.76 -2.75
C ALA A 53 -4.87 12.93 -3.44
N LEU A 54 -4.57 13.20 -4.71
CA LEU A 54 -5.25 14.23 -5.49
C LEU A 54 -6.76 13.97 -5.58
N SER A 55 -7.18 12.75 -5.91
CA SER A 55 -8.61 12.42 -5.99
C SER A 55 -9.35 12.71 -4.68
N LEU A 56 -8.73 12.39 -3.54
CA LEU A 56 -9.28 12.65 -2.21
C LEU A 56 -9.31 14.14 -1.89
N VAL A 57 -8.28 14.90 -2.27
CA VAL A 57 -8.23 16.36 -2.10
C VAL A 57 -9.30 17.05 -2.94
N LEU A 58 -9.52 16.64 -4.18
CA LEU A 58 -10.59 17.18 -5.02
C LEU A 58 -11.97 16.96 -4.38
N LEU A 59 -12.21 15.76 -3.85
CA LEU A 59 -13.43 15.45 -3.11
C LEU A 59 -13.53 16.26 -1.80
N LYS A 60 -12.40 16.49 -1.10
CA LYS A 60 -12.33 17.28 0.13
C LYS A 60 -12.71 18.74 -0.13
N ILE A 61 -12.08 19.37 -1.13
CA ILE A 61 -12.33 20.77 -1.50
C ILE A 61 -13.80 20.95 -1.90
N ASN A 62 -14.33 20.03 -2.70
CA ASN A 62 -15.70 20.08 -3.21
C ASN A 62 -16.74 19.49 -2.24
N SER A 63 -16.35 18.99 -1.07
CA SER A 63 -17.23 18.26 -0.16
C SER A 63 -18.46 19.08 0.24
N ARG A 64 -18.29 20.38 0.51
CA ARG A 64 -19.39 21.28 0.89
C ARG A 64 -20.42 21.45 -0.22
N ALA A 65 -19.99 21.48 -1.49
CA ALA A 65 -20.88 21.60 -2.63
C ALA A 65 -21.61 20.27 -2.87
N ILE A 66 -20.88 19.15 -2.88
CA ILE A 66 -21.43 17.80 -3.10
C ILE A 66 -22.51 17.45 -2.08
N LEU A 67 -22.33 17.81 -0.80
CA LEU A 67 -23.31 17.56 0.26
C LEU A 67 -24.65 18.28 0.07
N ARG A 68 -24.72 19.32 -0.77
CA ARG A 68 -25.95 20.06 -1.08
C ARG A 68 -26.63 19.58 -2.35
N LEU A 69 -25.93 18.80 -3.17
CA LEU A 69 -26.41 18.35 -4.47
C LEU A 69 -27.02 16.95 -4.37
N LYS A 70 -27.95 16.67 -5.29
CA LYS A 70 -28.49 15.33 -5.55
C LYS A 70 -27.64 14.61 -6.60
N GLU A 71 -27.90 13.32 -6.79
CA GLU A 71 -27.22 12.42 -7.73
C GLU A 71 -26.72 13.09 -9.04
N ASP A 72 -27.61 13.61 -9.89
CA ASP A 72 -27.22 14.20 -11.18
C ASP A 72 -26.38 15.47 -11.02
N GLY A 73 -26.69 16.28 -10.00
CA GLY A 73 -25.92 17.47 -9.67
C GLY A 73 -24.49 17.13 -9.22
N ILE A 74 -24.32 16.05 -8.46
CA ILE A 74 -23.00 15.56 -8.04
C ILE A 74 -22.19 15.14 -9.26
N ARG A 75 -22.76 14.32 -10.15
CA ARG A 75 -22.07 13.88 -11.37
C ARG A 75 -21.67 15.05 -12.25
N LEU A 76 -22.59 15.98 -12.50
CA LEU A 76 -22.31 17.17 -13.31
C LEU A 76 -21.24 18.06 -12.66
N HIS A 77 -21.30 18.25 -11.34
CA HIS A 77 -20.30 19.03 -10.60
C HIS A 77 -18.90 18.40 -10.69
N LEU A 78 -18.80 17.08 -10.53
CA LEU A 78 -17.54 16.34 -10.63
C LEU A 78 -16.98 16.28 -12.07
N GLN A 79 -17.84 16.34 -13.09
CA GLN A 79 -17.42 16.45 -14.49
C GLN A 79 -16.99 17.87 -14.87
N ALA A 80 -17.58 18.89 -14.22
CA ALA A 80 -17.29 20.30 -14.47
C ALA A 80 -16.20 20.89 -13.56
N LEU A 81 -15.36 20.05 -12.93
CA LEU A 81 -14.31 20.52 -12.01
C LEU A 81 -13.31 21.45 -12.68
N TYR A 82 -13.03 21.30 -13.97
CA TYR A 82 -12.11 22.19 -14.70
C TYR A 82 -12.57 23.65 -14.73
N ARG A 83 -13.87 23.92 -14.51
CA ARG A 83 -14.42 25.29 -14.42
C ARG A 83 -14.15 25.94 -13.07
N GLN A 84 -13.75 25.16 -12.07
CA GLN A 84 -13.44 25.67 -10.74
C GLN A 84 -12.06 26.34 -10.74
N HIS A 85 -11.94 27.42 -9.99
CA HIS A 85 -10.67 28.11 -9.81
C HIS A 85 -9.90 27.44 -8.66
N TYR A 86 -8.85 26.70 -9.00
CA TYR A 86 -7.95 26.12 -8.01
C TYR A 86 -6.73 27.02 -7.86
N ASN A 87 -6.40 27.37 -6.62
CA ASN A 87 -5.08 27.92 -6.32
C ASN A 87 -4.06 26.77 -6.39
N GLU A 88 -3.03 26.94 -7.21
CA GLU A 88 -2.04 25.89 -7.44
C GLU A 88 -1.28 25.53 -6.16
N ASP A 89 -0.79 26.51 -5.42
CA ASP A 89 0.05 26.29 -4.24
C ASP A 89 -0.74 25.65 -3.09
N ASP A 90 -1.96 26.14 -2.85
CA ASP A 90 -2.85 25.57 -1.83
C ASP A 90 -3.22 24.12 -2.17
N THR A 91 -3.48 23.84 -3.45
CA THR A 91 -3.85 22.49 -3.90
C THR A 91 -2.66 21.54 -3.76
N ILE A 92 -1.46 21.96 -4.16
CA ILE A 92 -0.24 21.15 -4.01
C ILE A 92 0.04 20.86 -2.53
N LEU A 93 -0.10 21.86 -1.65
CA LEU A 93 0.09 21.69 -0.22
C LEU A 93 -0.90 20.68 0.38
N GLU A 94 -2.18 20.79 0.03
CA GLU A 94 -3.22 19.84 0.45
C GLU A 94 -2.93 18.41 -0.04
N VAL A 95 -2.46 18.24 -1.29
CA VAL A 95 -2.08 16.93 -1.84
C VAL A 95 -0.91 16.32 -1.08
N GLN A 96 0.12 17.10 -0.78
CA GLN A 96 1.26 16.64 0.01
C GLN A 96 0.85 16.27 1.45
N GLY A 97 -0.01 17.07 2.07
CA GLY A 97 -0.57 16.79 3.39
C GLY A 97 -1.37 15.49 3.41
N MET A 98 -2.29 15.31 2.44
CA MET A 98 -3.08 14.10 2.28
C MET A 98 -2.21 12.88 2.05
N LEU A 99 -1.17 12.98 1.21
CA LEU A 99 -0.23 11.90 1.01
C LEU A 99 0.48 11.50 2.32
N GLY A 100 0.88 12.48 3.13
CA GLY A 100 1.44 12.25 4.47
C GLY A 100 0.46 11.53 5.41
N GLU A 101 -0.82 11.90 5.38
CA GLU A 101 -1.87 11.21 6.14
C GLU A 101 -2.08 9.77 5.66
N MET A 102 -2.09 9.54 4.34
CA MET A 102 -2.22 8.21 3.75
C MET A 102 -1.05 7.30 4.11
N VAL A 103 0.17 7.84 4.10
CA VAL A 103 1.37 7.11 4.54
C VAL A 103 1.28 6.79 6.03
N LYS A 104 0.89 7.74 6.88
CA LYS A 104 0.67 7.50 8.33
C LYS A 104 -0.43 6.47 8.58
N ALA A 105 -1.50 6.50 7.79
CA ALA A 105 -2.60 5.54 7.87
C ALA A 105 -2.19 4.14 7.43
N ARG A 106 -1.33 4.02 6.39
CA ARG A 106 -0.69 2.75 5.99
C ARG A 106 0.39 2.30 6.97
N LEU A 107 1.00 3.21 7.72
CA LEU A 107 1.95 2.93 8.80
C LEU A 107 1.26 2.51 10.11
N ARG A 108 -0.08 2.61 10.22
CA ARG A 108 -0.85 1.86 11.21
C ARG A 108 -0.89 0.38 10.82
N LEU A 109 0.28 -0.24 10.68
CA LEU A 109 0.41 -1.67 10.92
C LEU A 109 -0.02 -1.94 12.37
N PRO A 110 -0.54 -3.14 12.68
CA PRO A 110 -0.61 -3.59 14.06
C PRO A 110 0.76 -3.31 14.69
N GLN A 111 0.79 -2.78 15.92
CA GLN A 111 2.03 -2.73 16.70
C GLN A 111 2.74 -4.08 16.60
N PRO A 112 4.07 -4.17 16.75
CA PRO A 112 4.81 -5.43 16.68
C PRO A 112 4.49 -6.36 17.87
N VAL A 113 3.22 -6.72 18.05
CA VAL A 113 2.70 -7.69 19.02
C VAL A 113 3.24 -9.10 18.70
N ARG A 114 3.73 -9.33 17.47
CA ARG A 114 4.47 -10.55 17.15
C ARG A 114 5.87 -10.57 17.76
N LEU A 115 6.57 -9.44 17.88
CA LEU A 115 7.96 -9.45 18.37
C LEU A 115 8.06 -9.74 19.86
N GLN A 116 7.14 -9.21 20.68
CA GLN A 116 7.11 -9.52 22.11
C GLN A 116 6.81 -10.99 22.36
N LYS A 117 5.81 -11.55 21.66
CA LYS A 117 5.46 -12.97 21.81
C LYS A 117 6.55 -13.90 21.29
N ILE A 118 7.26 -13.52 20.22
CA ILE A 118 8.41 -14.28 19.70
C ILE A 118 9.60 -14.19 20.68
N ALA A 119 9.85 -13.04 21.29
CA ALA A 119 10.91 -12.87 22.30
C ALA A 119 10.62 -13.71 23.57
N GLU A 120 9.39 -13.68 24.08
CA GLU A 120 8.94 -14.51 25.21
C GLU A 120 9.04 -16.00 24.88
N LEU A 121 8.58 -16.43 23.70
CA LEU A 121 8.71 -17.82 23.25
C LEU A 121 10.17 -18.27 23.11
N THR A 122 11.05 -17.37 22.67
CA THR A 122 12.49 -17.64 22.53
C THR A 122 13.17 -17.75 23.90
N GLN A 123 12.78 -16.92 24.87
CA GLN A 123 13.31 -16.97 26.23
C GLN A 123 12.86 -18.24 26.96
N ASN A 124 11.56 -18.57 26.89
CA ASN A 124 11.01 -19.79 27.47
C ASN A 124 11.62 -21.06 26.84
N ALA A 125 11.95 -21.04 25.54
CA ALA A 125 12.64 -22.14 24.89
C ALA A 125 14.10 -22.27 25.36
N LYS A 126 14.81 -21.17 25.61
CA LYS A 126 16.19 -21.18 26.14
C LYS A 126 16.25 -21.74 27.56
N GLU A 127 15.32 -21.35 28.42
CA GLU A 127 15.24 -21.85 29.80
C GLU A 127 14.96 -23.36 29.84
N ARG A 128 14.00 -23.84 29.04
CA ARG A 128 13.73 -25.29 28.90
C ARG A 128 14.93 -26.07 28.38
N THR A 129 15.73 -25.49 27.48
CA THR A 129 16.91 -26.17 26.91
C THR A 129 18.06 -26.20 27.93
N ALA A 130 18.23 -25.14 28.73
CA ALA A 130 19.22 -25.11 29.81
C ALA A 130 18.90 -26.12 30.93
N ASP A 131 17.61 -26.29 31.25
CA ASP A 131 17.16 -27.30 32.22
C ASP A 131 17.39 -28.73 31.70
N ILE A 132 17.15 -28.98 30.41
CA ILE A 132 17.44 -30.28 29.77
C ILE A 132 18.95 -30.59 29.77
N LEU A 133 19.80 -29.58 29.55
CA LEU A 133 21.26 -29.73 29.59
C LEU A 133 21.82 -29.92 31.01
N GLN A 134 21.13 -29.42 32.04
CA GLN A 134 21.51 -29.67 33.43
C GLN A 134 20.99 -31.02 33.95
N GLN A 135 19.84 -31.52 33.45
CA GLN A 135 19.32 -32.82 33.84
C GLN A 135 20.00 -34.00 33.12
N ASN A 136 20.41 -33.83 31.85
CA ASN A 136 21.11 -34.86 31.09
C ASN A 136 22.60 -34.52 30.99
N GLY A 137 23.31 -34.64 32.11
CA GLY A 137 24.76 -34.73 32.10
C GLY A 137 25.22 -35.95 31.31
N THR A 138 25.91 -35.70 30.19
CA THR A 138 26.74 -36.66 29.43
C THR A 138 26.04 -37.90 28.86
N GLU A 139 25.22 -37.73 27.83
CA GLU A 139 25.22 -38.67 26.71
C GLU A 139 25.21 -37.88 25.40
N THR A 140 26.40 -37.43 24.98
CA THR A 140 26.66 -37.10 23.58
C THR A 140 26.38 -38.34 22.74
N LEU A 141 25.19 -38.42 22.15
CA LEU A 141 24.96 -39.33 21.03
C LEU A 141 25.79 -38.81 19.86
N SER A 142 26.99 -39.36 19.71
CA SER A 142 27.83 -39.17 18.54
C SER A 142 27.04 -39.66 17.32
N ILE A 143 26.57 -38.73 16.49
CA ILE A 143 26.16 -39.06 15.13
C ILE A 143 27.46 -39.44 14.41
N HIS A 144 27.72 -40.74 14.31
CA HIS A 144 28.78 -41.28 13.46
C HIS A 144 28.40 -40.95 12.02
N VAL A 145 29.05 -39.93 11.46
CA VAL A 145 29.01 -39.66 10.03
C VAL A 145 30.07 -40.57 9.41
N ASP A 146 29.65 -41.73 8.91
CA ASP A 146 30.52 -42.59 8.11
C ASP A 146 30.82 -41.89 6.77
N PHE A 147 32.04 -41.37 6.67
CA PHE A 147 32.62 -40.91 5.41
C PHE A 147 33.45 -42.05 4.82
N SER A 148 32.80 -42.96 4.10
CA SER A 148 33.50 -43.90 3.22
C SER A 148 33.69 -43.26 1.85
N ALA A 149 34.83 -42.62 1.65
CA ALA A 149 35.35 -42.33 0.33
C ALA A 149 36.05 -43.58 -0.23
N HIS A 150 35.58 -44.09 -1.38
CA HIS A 150 36.53 -44.61 -2.35
C HIS A 150 36.03 -44.39 -3.79
N ASP A 151 36.81 -43.55 -4.45
CA ASP A 151 36.86 -43.15 -5.84
C ASP A 151 37.10 -44.33 -6.80
N SER A 152 36.54 -44.26 -8.03
CA SER A 152 37.22 -44.47 -9.34
C SER A 152 36.27 -44.98 -10.45
N SER A 153 36.18 -44.18 -11.53
CA SER A 153 35.66 -44.36 -12.92
C SER A 153 35.98 -45.71 -13.64
N PRO A 154 35.54 -46.02 -14.89
CA PRO A 154 34.92 -45.17 -15.95
C PRO A 154 33.75 -45.76 -16.81
N ASP A 155 33.01 -44.86 -17.49
CA ASP A 155 32.36 -44.85 -18.84
C ASP A 155 32.07 -46.16 -19.64
N PRO A 156 31.26 -46.17 -20.74
CA PRO A 156 30.55 -45.10 -21.46
C PRO A 156 29.11 -45.48 -21.92
N GLU A 157 28.53 -44.63 -22.77
CA GLU A 157 27.63 -44.96 -23.90
C GLU A 157 26.09 -44.87 -23.73
N LEU A 158 25.60 -43.86 -24.47
CA LEU A 158 24.45 -43.81 -25.38
C LEU A 158 23.34 -42.86 -24.92
N SER A 159 23.34 -41.64 -25.44
CA SER A 159 22.80 -41.29 -26.76
C SER A 159 21.32 -40.92 -26.64
N THR A 160 21.09 -39.62 -26.80
CA THR A 160 20.05 -39.03 -27.66
C THR A 160 18.62 -39.42 -27.36
N TYR A 161 17.74 -38.43 -27.10
CA TYR A 161 16.49 -38.29 -27.85
C TYR A 161 15.74 -37.00 -27.41
N VAL A 162 15.65 -36.10 -28.40
CA VAL A 162 14.68 -35.00 -28.63
C VAL A 162 14.78 -33.74 -27.78
#